data_AF-A0A3B9Q4R9-F1
#
_entry.id   AF-A0A3B9Q4R9-F1
#
_cell.length_a   1.000
_cell.length_b   1.000
_cell.length_c   1.000
_cell.angle_alpha   90.00
_cell.angle_beta   90.00
_cell.angle_gamma   90.00
#
_symmetry.space_group_name_H-M   'P 1'
#
loop_
_entity.id
_entity.type
_entity.pdbx_description
1 polymer ?
#
loop_
_entity_poly.entity_id
_entity_poly.type
_entity_poly.pdbx_seq_one_letter_code
_entity_poly.pdbx_strand_id
1 'polypeptide(L)'
;MKINKQPRQTINIFLGFLSIAIFVFIFYTLYRLRPKILIFEGLTSIEDALLTGVGLGLLVIFGFYLLSLWQITKYIKQAEEIKPLPLALIILGVLSLLFIFSDIAFLSDIHKQYRNNLSQPEWSMVFPIMAVQFITAIMFLFFHLTGRFVDKKAGYPARDINIFLILQYVGVISGVMGLTLASMAFF
;
A
#
# COMPACT_ATOMS: atom_id res chain seq x y z
N MET A 1 11.59 -26.63 -16.80
CA MET A 1 12.36 -25.40 -17.10
C MET A 1 12.59 -24.66 -15.77
N LYS A 2 13.80 -24.66 -15.22
CA LYS A 2 14.10 -23.98 -13.94
C LYS A 2 14.20 -22.47 -14.20
N ILE A 3 13.15 -21.73 -13.85
CA ILE A 3 13.20 -20.27 -13.84
C ILE A 3 14.20 -19.87 -12.75
N ASN A 4 15.37 -19.36 -13.16
CA ASN A 4 16.36 -18.84 -12.23
C ASN A 4 15.78 -17.55 -11.62
N LYS A 5 15.04 -17.67 -10.51
CA LYS A 5 14.35 -16.54 -9.87
C LYS A 5 15.41 -15.56 -9.37
N GLN A 6 15.32 -14.30 -9.82
CA GLN A 6 16.21 -13.25 -9.30
C GLN A 6 16.02 -13.14 -7.78
N PRO A 7 17.08 -12.95 -6.97
CA PRO A 7 16.98 -12.89 -5.51
C PRO A 7 15.98 -11.83 -5.01
N ARG A 8 15.81 -10.74 -5.77
CA ARG A 8 14.82 -9.68 -5.50
C ARG A 8 13.38 -10.17 -5.59
N GLN A 9 13.07 -11.01 -6.58
CA GLN A 9 11.74 -11.58 -6.75
C GLN A 9 11.40 -12.51 -5.58
N THR A 10 12.36 -13.30 -5.11
CA THR A 10 12.18 -14.16 -3.94
C THR A 10 11.88 -13.35 -2.68
N ILE A 11 12.63 -12.26 -2.45
CA ILE A 11 12.38 -11.33 -1.33
C ILE A 11 10.98 -10.72 -1.44
N ASN A 12 10.57 -10.26 -2.62
CA ASN A 12 9.25 -9.68 -2.83
C ASN A 12 8.10 -10.68 -2.66
N ILE A 13 8.31 -11.96 -3.01
CA ILE A 13 7.32 -13.01 -2.74
C ILE A 13 7.18 -13.22 -1.23
N PHE A 14 8.31 -13.35 -0.51
CA PHE A 14 8.29 -13.54 0.94
C PHE A 14 7.64 -12.35 1.65
N LEU A 15 8.06 -11.12 1.32
CA LEU A 15 7.46 -9.91 1.85
C LEU A 15 6.00 -9.77 1.46
N GLY A 16 5.61 -10.19 0.25
CA GLY A 16 4.21 -10.17 -0.18
C GLY A 16 3.34 -11.07 0.69
N PHE A 17 3.76 -12.33 0.94
CA PHE A 17 3.04 -13.20 1.88
C PHE A 17 2.98 -12.62 3.30
N LEU A 18 4.09 -12.06 3.77
CA LEU A 18 4.15 -11.39 5.07
C LEU A 18 3.19 -10.20 5.14
N SER A 19 3.14 -9.35 4.11
CA SER A 19 2.22 -8.22 4.03
C SER A 19 0.76 -8.67 4.03
N ILE A 20 0.41 -9.74 3.31
CA ILE A 20 -0.94 -10.31 3.34
C ILE A 20 -1.30 -10.78 4.76
N ALA A 21 -0.41 -11.51 5.43
CA ALA A 21 -0.63 -11.95 6.81
C ALA A 21 -0.80 -10.76 7.77
N ILE A 22 0.00 -9.71 7.59
CA ILE A 22 -0.10 -8.46 8.37
C ILE A 22 -1.41 -7.75 8.11
N PHE A 23 -1.88 -7.64 6.86
CA PHE A 23 -3.19 -7.06 6.57
C PHE A 23 -4.32 -7.82 7.27
N VAL A 24 -4.28 -9.15 7.24
CA VAL A 24 -5.26 -9.98 7.97
C VAL A 24 -5.20 -9.70 9.48
N PHE A 25 -4.00 -9.60 10.05
CA PHE A 25 -3.81 -9.23 11.44
C PHE A 25 -4.37 -7.82 11.76
N ILE A 26 -4.12 -6.83 10.89
CA ILE A 26 -4.62 -5.46 11.05
C ILE A 26 -6.15 -5.44 10.99
N PHE A 27 -6.75 -6.06 9.98
CA PHE A 27 -8.21 -6.15 9.87
C PHE A 27 -8.84 -6.81 11.08
N TYR A 28 -8.29 -7.94 11.53
CA TYR A 28 -8.76 -8.64 12.73
C TYR A 28 -8.68 -7.73 13.97
N THR A 29 -7.53 -7.09 14.18
CA THR A 29 -7.29 -6.22 15.33
C THR A 29 -8.24 -5.03 15.33
N LEU A 30 -8.35 -4.31 14.21
CA LEU A 30 -9.21 -3.14 14.11
C LEU A 30 -10.68 -3.50 14.19
N TYR A 31 -11.11 -4.61 13.58
CA TYR A 31 -12.49 -5.08 13.69
C TYR A 31 -12.87 -5.40 15.14
N ARG A 32 -11.95 -6.01 15.89
CA ARG A 32 -12.15 -6.33 17.31
C ARG A 32 -12.15 -5.10 18.21
N LEU A 33 -11.26 -4.12 17.96
CA LEU A 33 -11.09 -2.95 18.81
C LEU A 33 -12.10 -1.83 18.51
N ARG A 34 -12.57 -1.72 17.27
CA ARG A 34 -13.56 -0.72 16.84
C ARG A 34 -14.77 -0.61 17.77
N PRO A 35 -15.52 -1.69 18.11
CA PRO A 35 -16.72 -1.56 18.95
C PRO A 35 -16.39 -0.98 20.34
N LYS A 36 -15.26 -1.38 20.93
CA LYS A 36 -14.81 -0.86 22.24
C LYS A 36 -14.44 0.62 22.17
N ILE A 37 -13.72 1.02 21.13
CA ILE A 37 -13.31 2.40 20.90
C ILE A 37 -14.54 3.31 20.69
N LEU A 38 -15.54 2.84 19.93
CA LEU A 38 -16.77 3.61 19.66
C LEU A 38 -17.64 3.85 20.90
N ILE A 39 -17.58 2.97 21.90
CA ILE A 39 -18.32 3.11 23.17
C ILE A 39 -17.45 3.68 24.30
N PHE A 40 -16.21 4.09 23.99
CA PHE A 40 -15.23 4.60 24.96
C PHE A 40 -14.90 3.62 26.10
N GLU A 41 -14.99 2.31 25.85
CA GLU A 41 -14.56 1.31 26.82
C GLU A 41 -13.03 1.33 26.95
N GLY A 42 -12.53 1.26 28.18
CA GLY A 42 -11.09 1.24 28.46
C GLY A 42 -10.39 0.07 27.76
N LEU A 43 -9.34 0.37 26.99
CA LEU A 43 -8.48 -0.66 26.40
C LEU A 43 -7.54 -1.24 27.44
N THR A 44 -7.40 -2.57 27.43
CA THR A 44 -6.36 -3.26 28.20
C THR A 44 -4.97 -2.97 27.62
N SER A 45 -3.91 -3.16 28.41
CA SER A 45 -2.53 -2.96 27.94
C SER A 45 -2.18 -3.82 26.73
N ILE A 46 -2.78 -5.00 26.61
CA ILE A 46 -2.59 -5.89 25.46
C ILE A 46 -3.25 -5.28 24.20
N GLU A 47 -4.46 -4.73 24.34
CA GLU A 47 -5.19 -4.11 23.23
C GLU A 47 -4.49 -2.84 22.72
N ASP A 48 -3.91 -2.05 23.63
CA ASP A 48 -3.09 -0.89 23.26
C ASP A 48 -1.78 -1.30 22.56
N ALA A 49 -1.13 -2.37 23.05
CA ALA A 49 0.04 -2.95 22.38
C ALA A 49 -0.31 -3.50 20.97
N LEU A 50 -1.51 -4.03 20.77
CA LEU A 50 -1.99 -4.46 19.45
C LEU A 50 -2.12 -3.28 18.47
N LEU A 51 -2.59 -2.10 18.92
CA LEU A 51 -2.61 -0.89 18.08
C LEU A 51 -1.20 -0.44 17.69
N THR A 52 -0.24 -0.53 18.60
CA THR A 52 1.18 -0.30 18.27
C THR A 52 1.67 -1.30 17.22
N GLY A 53 1.28 -2.58 17.37
CA GLY A 53 1.55 -3.64 16.40
C GLY A 53 0.97 -3.35 15.00
N VAL A 54 -0.23 -2.76 14.92
CA VAL A 54 -0.83 -2.30 13.66
C VAL A 54 0.07 -1.27 12.98
N GLY A 55 0.55 -0.27 13.73
CA GLY A 55 1.46 0.75 13.21
C GLY A 55 2.77 0.15 12.66
N LEU A 56 3.38 -0.78 13.39
CA LEU A 56 4.57 -1.50 12.92
C LEU A 56 4.27 -2.36 11.67
N GLY A 57 3.10 -3.00 11.61
CA GLY A 57 2.65 -3.75 10.45
C GLY A 57 2.55 -2.91 9.18
N LEU A 58 2.02 -1.68 9.30
CA LEU A 58 1.95 -0.73 8.19
C LEU A 58 3.34 -0.37 7.63
N LEU A 59 4.38 -0.30 8.46
CA LEU A 59 5.76 -0.08 7.99
C LEU A 59 6.30 -1.24 7.15
N VAL A 60 5.95 -2.49 7.51
CA VAL A 60 6.35 -3.66 6.71
C VAL A 60 5.63 -3.67 5.36
N ILE A 61 4.33 -3.34 5.34
CA ILE A 61 3.54 -3.18 4.12
C ILE A 61 4.13 -2.07 3.23
N PHE A 62 4.53 -0.96 3.83
CA PHE A 62 5.20 0.15 3.13
C PHE A 62 6.48 -0.31 2.42
N GLY A 63 7.33 -1.07 3.12
CA GLY A 63 8.54 -1.65 2.54
C GLY A 63 8.25 -2.58 1.36
N PHE A 64 7.20 -3.41 1.47
CA PHE A 64 6.77 -4.29 0.37
C PHE A 64 6.31 -3.50 -0.87
N TYR A 65 5.54 -2.42 -0.70
CA TYR A 65 5.13 -1.58 -1.83
C TYR A 65 6.31 -0.88 -2.49
N LEU A 66 7.25 -0.34 -1.72
CA LEU A 66 8.46 0.29 -2.28
C LEU A 66 9.25 -0.71 -3.14
N LEU A 67 9.50 -1.91 -2.63
CA LEU A 67 10.26 -2.92 -3.36
C LEU A 67 9.51 -3.44 -4.60
N SER A 68 8.19 -3.55 -4.52
CA SER A 68 7.34 -3.94 -5.66
C SER A 68 7.34 -2.88 -6.74
N LEU A 69 7.13 -1.61 -6.39
CA LEU A 69 7.21 -0.48 -7.31
C LEU A 69 8.60 -0.36 -7.93
N TRP A 70 9.66 -0.57 -7.16
CA TRP A 70 11.02 -0.53 -7.68
C TRP A 70 11.26 -1.60 -8.75
N GLN A 71 10.80 -2.83 -8.51
CA GLN A 71 10.92 -3.91 -9.47
C GLN A 71 10.13 -3.63 -10.76
N ILE A 72 8.89 -3.14 -10.66
CA ILE A 72 8.07 -2.81 -11.83
C ILE A 72 8.67 -1.65 -12.62
N THR A 73 9.18 -0.63 -11.93
CA THR A 73 9.85 0.50 -12.57
C THR A 73 11.08 0.03 -13.35
N LYS A 74 11.87 -0.91 -12.81
CA LYS A 74 13.01 -1.51 -13.53
C LYS A 74 12.58 -2.31 -14.76
N TYR A 75 11.46 -3.03 -14.65
CA TYR A 75 10.88 -3.76 -15.77
C TYR A 75 10.44 -2.81 -16.89
N ILE A 76 9.71 -1.73 -16.58
CA ILE A 76 9.22 -0.79 -17.59
C ILE A 76 10.38 -0.01 -18.25
N LYS A 77 11.46 0.28 -17.52
CA LYS A 77 12.68 0.88 -18.10
C LYS A 77 13.29 0.08 -19.26
N GLN A 78 13.03 -1.22 -19.31
CA GLN A 78 13.54 -2.13 -20.33
C GLN A 78 12.45 -2.55 -21.34
N ALA A 79 11.21 -2.13 -21.14
CA ALA A 79 10.12 -2.43 -22.06
C ALA A 79 10.15 -1.47 -23.24
N GLU A 80 10.00 -2.00 -24.45
CA GLU A 80 9.88 -1.20 -25.68
C GLU A 80 8.61 -0.32 -25.64
N GLU A 81 7.53 -0.81 -25.02
CA GLU A 81 6.26 -0.10 -24.89
C GLU A 81 5.69 -0.22 -23.47
N ILE A 82 5.09 0.87 -22.97
CA ILE A 82 4.36 0.85 -21.70
C ILE A 82 3.00 0.22 -21.94
N LYS A 83 2.83 -1.02 -21.45
CA LYS A 83 1.53 -1.68 -21.46
C LYS A 83 0.60 -1.05 -20.40
N PRO A 84 -0.72 -1.00 -20.63
CA PRO A 84 -1.68 -0.42 -19.68
C PRO A 84 -1.64 -1.07 -18.29
N LEU A 85 -1.43 -2.39 -18.23
CA LEU A 85 -1.45 -3.15 -16.99
C LEU A 85 -0.30 -2.79 -16.01
N PRO A 86 0.98 -2.81 -16.42
CA PRO A 86 2.08 -2.29 -15.59
C PRO A 86 1.88 -0.83 -15.14
N LEU A 87 1.32 0.03 -16.00
CA LEU A 87 1.04 1.42 -15.66
C LEU A 87 -0.03 1.51 -14.56
N ALA A 88 -1.15 0.79 -14.71
CA ALA A 88 -2.21 0.74 -13.70
C ALA A 88 -1.69 0.22 -12.35
N LEU A 89 -0.80 -0.77 -12.36
CA LEU A 89 -0.17 -1.30 -11.15
C LEU A 89 0.77 -0.30 -10.47
N ILE A 90 1.50 0.50 -11.23
CA ILE A 90 2.30 1.59 -10.66
C ILE A 90 1.39 2.61 -10.00
N ILE A 91 0.33 3.03 -10.68
CA ILE A 91 -0.63 4.01 -10.14
C ILE A 91 -1.22 3.47 -8.84
N LEU A 92 -1.82 2.27 -8.86
CA LEU A 92 -2.40 1.64 -7.68
C LEU A 92 -1.38 1.45 -6.54
N GLY A 93 -0.15 1.08 -6.87
CA GLY A 93 0.93 0.93 -5.89
C GLY A 93 1.33 2.24 -5.25
N VAL A 94 1.44 3.32 -6.03
CA VAL A 94 1.74 4.66 -5.48
C VAL A 94 0.59 5.14 -4.62
N LEU A 95 -0.67 4.99 -5.06
CA LEU A 95 -1.84 5.35 -4.26
C LEU A 95 -1.89 4.55 -2.95
N SER A 96 -1.67 3.24 -3.02
CA SER A 96 -1.64 2.39 -1.84
C SER A 96 -0.53 2.79 -0.86
N LEU A 97 0.62 3.21 -1.37
CA LEU A 97 1.73 3.71 -0.57
C LEU A 97 1.40 5.05 0.09
N LEU A 98 0.77 5.98 -0.62
CA LEU A 98 0.30 7.25 -0.05
C LEU A 98 -0.75 7.02 1.03
N PHE A 99 -1.66 6.08 0.80
CA PHE A 99 -2.70 5.72 1.76
C PHE A 99 -2.16 5.16 3.07
N ILE A 100 -0.94 4.60 3.12
CA ILE A 100 -0.34 4.18 4.40
C ILE A 100 -0.19 5.39 5.34
N PHE A 101 0.17 6.56 4.81
CA PHE A 101 0.23 7.78 5.61
C PHE A 101 -1.16 8.23 6.06
N SER A 102 -2.16 8.07 5.19
CA SER A 102 -3.57 8.32 5.55
C SER A 102 -4.03 7.38 6.68
N ASP A 103 -3.70 6.09 6.63
CA ASP A 103 -4.05 5.13 7.68
C ASP A 103 -3.40 5.50 9.02
N ILE A 104 -2.12 5.87 9.00
CA ILE A 104 -1.41 6.33 10.20
C ILE A 104 -2.09 7.58 10.77
N ALA A 105 -2.45 8.55 9.93
CA ALA A 105 -3.14 9.77 10.35
C ALA A 105 -4.52 9.46 10.94
N PHE A 106 -5.36 8.70 10.23
CA PHE A 106 -6.69 8.32 10.69
C PHE A 106 -6.64 7.52 12.00
N LEU A 107 -5.75 6.54 12.13
CA LEU A 107 -5.63 5.74 13.36
C LEU A 107 -5.10 6.58 14.53
N SER A 108 -4.17 7.51 14.28
CA SER A 108 -3.72 8.48 15.28
C SER A 108 -4.87 9.36 15.77
N ASP A 109 -5.69 9.86 14.86
CA ASP A 109 -6.77 10.77 15.20
C ASP A 109 -7.92 10.04 15.91
N ILE A 110 -8.25 8.81 15.48
CA ILE A 110 -9.15 7.92 16.22
C ILE A 110 -8.65 7.72 17.66
N HIS A 111 -7.36 7.45 17.85
CA HIS A 111 -6.80 7.25 19.19
C HIS A 111 -6.88 8.52 20.04
N LYS A 112 -6.57 9.70 19.47
CA LYS A 112 -6.69 10.99 20.17
C LYS A 112 -8.15 11.31 20.55
N GLN A 113 -9.07 11.13 19.62
CA GLN A 113 -10.50 11.37 19.83
C GLN A 113 -11.08 10.41 20.87
N TYR A 114 -10.68 9.15 20.83
CA TYR A 114 -11.02 8.15 21.84
C TYR A 114 -10.58 8.61 23.24
N ARG A 115 -9.33 9.07 23.41
CA ARG A 115 -8.84 9.58 24.70
C ARG A 115 -9.57 10.83 25.18
N ASN A 116 -10.17 11.59 24.27
CA ASN A 116 -10.91 12.82 24.58
C ASN A 116 -12.43 12.60 24.62
N ASN A 117 -12.92 11.36 24.54
CA ASN A 117 -14.35 11.03 24.48
C ASN A 117 -15.12 11.71 23.32
N LEU A 118 -14.47 11.94 22.19
CA LEU A 118 -15.05 12.55 20.98
C LEU A 118 -15.47 11.47 19.98
N SER A 119 -16.49 11.72 19.16
CA SER A 119 -16.88 10.80 18.08
C SER A 119 -15.75 10.58 17.07
N GLN A 120 -15.67 9.37 16.48
CA GLN A 120 -14.63 9.00 15.50
C GLN A 120 -15.22 8.63 14.13
N PRO A 121 -15.57 9.61 13.28
CA PRO A 121 -16.11 9.36 11.94
C PRO A 121 -15.11 8.69 10.98
N GLU A 122 -13.81 8.79 11.25
CA GLU A 122 -12.70 8.32 10.43
C GLU A 122 -12.74 6.80 10.19
N TRP A 123 -13.37 6.04 11.09
CA TRP A 123 -13.61 4.61 10.92
C TRP A 123 -14.30 4.25 9.60
N SER A 124 -15.10 5.18 9.05
CA SER A 124 -15.77 5.01 7.76
C SER A 124 -14.79 4.96 6.57
N MET A 125 -13.61 5.59 6.70
CA MET A 125 -12.60 5.69 5.64
C MET A 125 -11.47 4.65 5.80
N VAL A 126 -11.12 4.32 7.05
CA VAL A 126 -10.04 3.38 7.39
C VAL A 126 -10.21 2.01 6.71
N PHE A 127 -11.38 1.40 6.77
CA PHE A 127 -11.60 0.06 6.18
C PHE A 127 -11.61 0.07 4.63
N PRO A 128 -12.31 0.98 3.94
CA PRO A 128 -12.24 1.07 2.49
C PRO A 128 -10.84 1.29 1.95
N ILE A 129 -10.07 2.19 2.58
CA ILE A 129 -8.69 2.48 2.18
C ILE A 129 -7.80 1.24 2.33
N MET A 130 -7.85 0.59 3.50
CA MET A 130 -7.11 -0.64 3.74
C MET A 130 -7.55 -1.80 2.84
N ALA A 131 -8.82 -1.88 2.46
CA ALA A 131 -9.28 -2.88 1.50
C ALA A 131 -8.67 -2.69 0.11
N VAL A 132 -8.60 -1.45 -0.38
CA VAL A 132 -7.95 -1.12 -1.66
C VAL A 132 -6.46 -1.46 -1.62
N GLN A 133 -5.79 -1.11 -0.54
CA GLN A 133 -4.38 -1.49 -0.34
C GLN A 133 -4.23 -3.00 -0.32
N PHE A 134 -5.03 -3.72 0.46
CA PHE A 134 -4.96 -5.18 0.55
C PHE A 134 -5.11 -5.87 -0.82
N ILE A 135 -6.09 -5.43 -1.62
CA ILE A 135 -6.28 -5.92 -3.00
C ILE A 135 -5.03 -5.63 -3.84
N THR A 136 -4.46 -4.43 -3.74
CA THR A 136 -3.23 -4.06 -4.45
C THR A 136 -2.05 -4.94 -4.04
N ALA A 137 -1.91 -5.26 -2.76
CA ALA A 137 -0.89 -6.18 -2.26
C ALA A 137 -1.06 -7.60 -2.83
N ILE A 138 -2.29 -8.11 -2.90
CA ILE A 138 -2.60 -9.41 -3.53
C ILE A 138 -2.20 -9.38 -5.01
N MET A 139 -2.54 -8.31 -5.72
CA MET A 139 -2.15 -8.14 -7.12
C MET A 139 -0.62 -8.20 -7.26
N PHE A 140 0.14 -7.40 -6.49
CA PHE A 140 1.60 -7.45 -6.55
C PHE A 140 2.17 -8.83 -6.25
N LEU A 141 1.68 -9.50 -5.20
CA LEU A 141 2.12 -10.86 -4.87
C LEU A 141 1.85 -11.82 -6.03
N PHE A 142 0.67 -11.76 -6.65
CA PHE A 142 0.33 -12.57 -7.83
C PHE A 142 1.29 -12.32 -9.00
N PHE A 143 1.63 -11.06 -9.29
CA PHE A 143 2.60 -10.74 -10.35
C PHE A 143 4.02 -11.21 -10.02
N HIS A 144 4.44 -11.13 -8.76
CA HIS A 144 5.72 -11.66 -8.31
C HIS A 144 5.76 -13.19 -8.39
N LEU A 145 4.67 -13.88 -8.06
CA LEU A 145 4.55 -15.34 -8.19
C LEU A 145 4.61 -15.80 -9.64
N THR A 146 3.90 -15.11 -10.54
CA THR A 146 3.88 -15.44 -11.98
C THR A 146 5.15 -15.04 -12.72
N GLY A 147 6.01 -14.21 -12.13
CA GLY A 147 7.26 -13.78 -12.74
C GLY A 147 7.07 -12.93 -14.00
N ARG A 148 5.92 -12.27 -14.16
CA ARG A 148 5.63 -11.41 -15.31
C ARG A 148 6.61 -10.22 -15.44
N PHE A 149 7.27 -9.84 -14.36
CA PHE A 149 8.26 -8.77 -14.30
C PHE A 149 9.73 -9.25 -14.34
N VAL A 150 9.99 -10.50 -14.71
CA VAL A 150 11.36 -10.99 -14.92
C VAL A 150 11.90 -10.42 -16.23
N ASP A 151 13.06 -9.77 -16.15
CA ASP A 151 13.71 -9.07 -17.25
C ASP A 151 13.77 -9.92 -18.53
N LYS A 152 13.05 -9.48 -19.57
CA LYS A 152 13.35 -9.88 -20.95
C LYS A 152 14.31 -8.83 -21.48
N LYS A 153 15.57 -9.21 -21.72
CA LYS A 153 16.57 -8.31 -22.30
C LYS A 153 16.09 -7.86 -23.69
N ALA A 154 15.43 -6.69 -23.78
CA ALA A 154 15.16 -6.03 -25.05
C ALA A 154 16.43 -5.27 -25.48
N GLY A 155 16.75 -5.32 -26.78
CA GLY A 155 18.01 -4.86 -27.34
C GLY A 155 18.17 -3.33 -27.44
N TYR A 156 17.13 -2.54 -27.15
CA TYR A 156 17.15 -1.09 -27.33
C TYR A 156 16.55 -0.34 -26.13
N PRO A 157 17.25 0.68 -25.58
CA PRO A 157 16.76 1.44 -24.44
C PRO A 157 15.83 2.58 -24.88
N ALA A 158 14.51 2.36 -24.90
CA ALA A 158 13.50 3.43 -24.87
C ALA A 158 13.35 4.04 -23.45
N ARG A 159 14.49 4.23 -22.77
CA ARG A 159 14.59 4.29 -21.31
C ARG A 159 14.08 5.60 -20.72
N ASP A 160 14.32 6.72 -21.41
CA ASP A 160 14.10 8.05 -20.82
C ASP A 160 12.65 8.55 -21.01
N ILE A 161 12.04 8.27 -22.17
CA ILE A 161 10.65 8.63 -22.46
C ILE A 161 9.69 7.87 -21.53
N ASN A 162 9.93 6.57 -21.32
CA ASN A 162 9.04 5.76 -20.49
C ASN A 162 9.05 6.19 -19.01
N ILE A 163 10.22 6.56 -18.48
CA ILE A 163 10.32 7.08 -17.11
C ILE A 163 9.61 8.43 -16.99
N PHE A 164 9.83 9.33 -17.95
CA PHE A 164 9.21 10.64 -17.97
C PHE A 164 7.67 10.54 -17.97
N LEU A 165 7.11 9.68 -18.82
CA LEU A 165 5.68 9.43 -18.88
C LEU A 165 5.14 8.88 -17.55
N ILE A 166 5.79 7.88 -16.95
CA ILE A 166 5.37 7.33 -15.66
C ILE A 166 5.36 8.42 -14.58
N LEU A 167 6.42 9.21 -14.47
CA LEU A 167 6.52 10.27 -13.47
C LEU A 167 5.43 11.33 -13.68
N GLN A 168 5.12 11.68 -14.92
CA GLN A 168 4.06 12.65 -15.21
C GLN A 168 2.67 12.09 -14.90
N TYR A 169 2.37 10.84 -15.27
CA TYR A 169 1.11 10.20 -14.91
C TYR A 169 0.94 10.08 -13.41
N VAL A 170 1.96 9.57 -12.71
CA VAL A 170 1.94 9.45 -11.25
C VAL A 170 1.78 10.82 -10.61
N GLY A 171 2.56 11.82 -11.04
CA GLY A 171 2.53 13.18 -10.51
C GLY A 171 1.18 13.86 -10.70
N VAL A 172 0.58 13.77 -11.90
CA VAL A 172 -0.76 14.30 -12.19
C VAL A 172 -1.80 13.63 -11.32
N ILE A 173 -1.80 12.29 -11.22
CA ILE A 173 -2.78 11.55 -10.43
C ILE A 173 -2.64 11.88 -8.94
N SER A 174 -1.42 11.88 -8.41
CA SER A 174 -1.17 12.25 -7.00
C SER A 174 -1.53 13.71 -6.72
N GLY A 175 -1.26 14.62 -7.65
CA GLY A 175 -1.58 16.04 -7.53
C GLY A 175 -3.10 16.29 -7.53
N VAL A 176 -3.83 15.65 -8.46
CA VAL A 176 -5.30 15.74 -8.52
C VAL A 176 -5.93 15.16 -7.26
N MET A 177 -5.44 14.01 -6.77
CA MET A 177 -5.94 13.42 -5.53
C MET A 177 -5.65 14.30 -4.32
N GLY A 178 -4.45 14.87 -4.21
CA GLY A 178 -4.10 15.82 -3.15
C GLY A 178 -5.01 17.05 -3.16
N LEU A 179 -5.24 17.63 -4.35
CA LEU A 179 -6.15 18.76 -4.52
C LEU A 179 -7.61 18.40 -4.15
N THR A 180 -8.07 17.22 -4.53
CA THR A 180 -9.43 16.77 -4.23
C THR A 180 -9.61 16.59 -2.73
N LEU A 181 -8.68 15.89 -2.06
CA LEU A 181 -8.71 15.72 -0.60
C LEU A 181 -8.63 17.06 0.14
N ALA A 182 -7.79 17.99 -0.31
CA ALA A 182 -7.74 19.34 0.25
C ALA A 182 -9.05 20.11 0.04
N SER A 183 -9.67 19.98 -1.14
CA SER A 183 -10.93 20.66 -1.47
C SER A 183 -12.15 20.10 -0.73
N MET A 184 -12.10 18.84 -0.30
CA MET A 184 -13.17 18.19 0.47
C MET A 184 -13.16 18.55 1.96
N ALA A 185 -12.31 19.49 2.40
CA ALA A 185 -12.28 20.05 3.75
C ALA A 185 -12.22 18.99 4.89
N PHE A 186 -11.39 17.96 4.72
CA PHE A 186 -11.03 17.03 5.82
C PHE A 186 -9.95 17.61 6.77
N PHE A 187 -9.81 18.94 6.86
CA PHE A 187 -8.91 19.64 7.78
C PHE A 187 -9.59 20.87 8.38
#